data_AF-A0A4U0GDY8-F1
#
_entry.id   AF-A0A4U0GDY8-F1
#
_cell.length_a   1.000
_cell.length_b   1.000
_cell.length_c   1.000
_cell.angle_alpha   90.00
_cell.angle_beta   90.00
_cell.angle_gamma   90.00
#
_symmetry.space_group_name_H-M   'P 1'
#
loop_
_entity.id
_entity.type
_entity.pdbx_description
1 polymer ?
#
loop_
_entity_poly.entity_id
_entity_poly.type
_entity_poly.pdbx_seq_one_letter_code
_entity_poly.pdbx_strand_id
1 'polypeptide(L)'
;MSPEDPTRLTVSALLDSARDFLRSLLDLRFEQLITPRMLPTLYMLAIAASAYGMLTYAIGGFTQSLAVGLFRLLLVAPVGFVVLVTLCRIGLEFLMVVFRLAVNVSEMAGHTGDIASGLPRIQFWKGLLGGSGKPRPRE
;
A
#
# COMPACT_ATOMS: atom_id res chain seq x y z
N MET A 1 -11.94 -10.73 -47.61
CA MET A 1 -12.08 -9.65 -46.61
C MET A 1 -13.01 -10.17 -45.53
N SER A 2 -12.46 -10.78 -44.48
CA SER A 2 -13.26 -11.41 -43.41
C SER A 2 -13.67 -10.32 -42.41
N PRO A 3 -14.90 -10.32 -41.88
CA PRO A 3 -15.32 -9.33 -40.90
C PRO A 3 -14.50 -9.52 -39.61
N GLU A 4 -13.66 -8.55 -39.30
CA GLU A 4 -12.96 -8.45 -38.02
C GLU A 4 -14.01 -8.30 -36.91
N ASP A 5 -14.20 -9.36 -36.14
CA ASP A 5 -15.23 -9.45 -35.09
C ASP A 5 -14.87 -8.50 -33.92
N PRO A 6 -15.67 -7.45 -33.64
CA PRO A 6 -15.34 -6.40 -32.66
C PRO A 6 -15.19 -6.91 -31.22
N THR A 7 -15.67 -8.12 -30.94
CA THR A 7 -15.51 -8.80 -29.64
C THR A 7 -14.07 -9.26 -29.39
N ARG A 8 -13.28 -9.57 -30.43
CA ARG A 8 -11.89 -10.03 -30.26
C ARG A 8 -10.97 -8.92 -29.77
N LEU A 9 -11.18 -7.69 -30.25
CA LEU A 9 -10.43 -6.49 -29.85
C LEU A 9 -10.65 -6.13 -28.37
N THR A 10 -11.85 -6.38 -27.84
CA THR A 10 -12.19 -6.06 -26.45
C THR A 10 -11.63 -7.09 -25.48
N VAL A 11 -11.71 -8.38 -25.81
CA VAL A 11 -11.16 -9.44 -24.95
C VAL A 11 -9.63 -9.37 -24.89
N SER A 12 -8.94 -9.13 -26.01
CA SER A 12 -7.48 -8.96 -26.01
C SER A 12 -7.05 -7.73 -25.19
N ALA A 13 -7.75 -6.60 -25.35
CA ALA A 13 -7.46 -5.39 -24.59
C ALA A 13 -7.65 -5.56 -23.08
N LEU A 14 -8.67 -6.32 -22.66
CA LEU A 14 -8.90 -6.67 -21.25
C LEU A 14 -7.81 -7.60 -20.71
N LEU A 15 -7.36 -8.58 -21.51
CA LEU A 15 -6.29 -9.50 -21.13
C LEU A 15 -4.94 -8.79 -21.00
N ASP A 16 -4.62 -7.89 -21.93
CA ASP A 16 -3.40 -7.08 -21.88
C ASP A 16 -3.42 -6.15 -20.66
N SER A 17 -4.55 -5.49 -20.39
CA SER A 17 -4.73 -4.67 -19.19
C SER A 17 -4.59 -5.48 -17.90
N ALA A 18 -5.15 -6.70 -17.85
CA ALA A 18 -4.99 -7.60 -16.71
C ALA A 18 -3.54 -8.05 -16.53
N ARG A 19 -2.81 -8.31 -17.62
CA ARG A 19 -1.41 -8.72 -17.60
C ARG A 19 -0.48 -7.62 -17.09
N ASP A 20 -0.68 -6.39 -17.56
CA ASP A 20 0.11 -5.24 -17.11
C ASP A 20 -0.20 -4.90 -15.65
N PHE A 21 -1.47 -5.05 -15.24
CA PHE A 21 -1.85 -4.95 -13.84
C PHE A 21 -1.19 -6.02 -12.95
N LEU A 22 -1.18 -7.28 -13.38
CA LEU A 22 -0.50 -8.37 -12.66
C LEU A 22 1.02 -8.15 -12.57
N ARG A 23 1.65 -7.62 -13.63
CA ARG A 23 3.07 -7.23 -13.59
C ARG A 23 3.34 -6.11 -12.59
N SER A 24 2.46 -5.13 -12.52
CA SER A 24 2.53 -4.04 -11.54
C SER A 24 2.37 -4.55 -10.10
N LEU A 25 1.49 -5.53 -9.87
CA LEU A 25 1.34 -6.17 -8.55
C LEU A 25 2.54 -7.03 -8.13
N LEU A 26 3.22 -7.66 -9.08
CA LEU A 26 4.38 -8.50 -8.85
C LEU A 26 5.70 -7.71 -8.86
N ASP A 27 5.65 -6.38 -8.95
CA ASP A 27 6.83 -5.53 -8.78
C ASP A 27 7.20 -5.47 -7.29
N LEU A 28 7.97 -6.47 -6.86
CA LEU A 28 8.47 -6.65 -5.50
C LEU A 28 9.66 -5.72 -5.17
N ARG A 29 10.01 -4.78 -6.06
CA ARG A 29 11.05 -3.78 -5.82
C ARG A 29 10.49 -2.62 -5.01
N PHE A 30 10.26 -2.87 -3.72
CA PHE A 30 9.84 -1.87 -2.73
C PHE A 30 10.94 -0.82 -2.41
N GLU A 31 11.67 -0.29 -3.41
CA GLU A 31 12.80 0.64 -3.20
C GLU A 31 12.37 2.08 -2.87
N GLN A 32 11.12 2.45 -3.12
CA GLN A 32 10.53 3.73 -2.72
C GLN A 32 9.11 3.50 -2.19
N LEU A 33 8.67 4.34 -1.25
CA LEU A 33 7.30 4.44 -0.71
C LEU A 33 6.27 4.81 -1.82
N ILE A 34 6.14 3.98 -2.85
CA ILE A 34 5.20 4.09 -3.97
C ILE A 34 3.80 3.60 -3.56
N THR A 35 3.71 2.94 -2.40
CA THR A 35 2.52 2.25 -1.92
C THR A 35 1.23 3.08 -1.85
N PRO A 36 1.19 4.38 -1.48
CA PRO A 36 -0.07 5.12 -1.47
C PRO A 36 -0.70 5.31 -2.86
N ARG A 37 0.09 5.23 -3.96
CA ARG A 37 -0.41 5.42 -5.33
C ARG A 37 -1.09 4.18 -5.90
N MET A 38 -0.74 2.98 -5.41
CA MET A 38 -1.29 1.70 -5.90
C MET A 38 -2.52 1.22 -5.11
N LEU A 39 -2.81 1.84 -3.95
CA LEU A 39 -3.98 1.52 -3.11
C LEU A 39 -5.33 1.52 -3.87
N PRO A 40 -5.64 2.51 -4.73
CA PRO A 40 -6.90 2.52 -5.47
C PRO A 40 -7.03 1.32 -6.42
N THR A 41 -5.94 0.92 -7.05
CA THR A 41 -5.93 -0.22 -7.98
C THR A 41 -6.07 -1.55 -7.22
N LEU A 42 -5.43 -1.68 -6.06
CA LEU A 42 -5.61 -2.80 -5.14
C LEU A 42 -7.06 -2.92 -4.65
N TYR A 43 -7.71 -1.79 -4.35
CA TYR A 43 -9.12 -1.79 -3.96
C TYR A 43 -10.04 -2.26 -5.09
N MET A 44 -9.83 -1.75 -6.31
CA MET A 44 -10.57 -2.19 -7.50
C MET A 44 -10.42 -3.69 -7.74
N LEU A 45 -9.19 -4.20 -7.61
CA LEU A 45 -8.95 -5.64 -7.72
C LEU A 45 -9.66 -6.41 -6.61
N ALA A 46 -9.59 -5.94 -5.36
CA ALA A 46 -10.23 -6.63 -4.25
C ALA A 46 -11.76 -6.69 -4.42
N ILE A 47 -12.38 -5.63 -4.96
CA ILE A 47 -13.79 -5.64 -5.34
C ILE A 47 -14.06 -6.69 -6.42
N ALA A 48 -13.28 -6.68 -7.50
CA ALA A 48 -13.45 -7.64 -8.60
C ALA A 48 -13.25 -9.10 -8.13
N ALA A 49 -12.23 -9.35 -7.33
CA ALA A 49 -11.93 -10.65 -6.75
C ALA A 49 -13.02 -11.11 -5.78
N SER A 50 -13.55 -10.20 -4.95
CA SER A 50 -14.66 -10.50 -4.05
C SER A 50 -15.94 -10.82 -4.82
N ALA A 51 -16.26 -10.05 -5.86
CA ALA A 51 -17.42 -10.30 -6.71
C ALA A 51 -17.30 -11.67 -7.41
N TYR A 52 -16.15 -11.95 -8.01
CA TYR A 52 -15.87 -13.22 -8.68
C TYR A 52 -15.91 -14.41 -7.71
N GLY A 53 -15.24 -14.30 -6.56
CA GLY A 53 -15.22 -15.34 -5.54
C GLY A 53 -16.61 -15.65 -4.99
N MET A 54 -17.42 -14.62 -4.74
CA MET A 54 -18.77 -14.83 -4.21
C MET A 54 -19.75 -15.36 -5.26
N LEU A 55 -19.57 -14.97 -6.53
CA LEU A 55 -20.38 -15.49 -7.64
C LEU A 55 -20.09 -16.97 -7.88
N THR A 56 -18.82 -17.37 -7.94
CA THR A 56 -18.42 -18.77 -8.10
C THR A 56 -18.88 -19.63 -6.91
N TYR A 57 -18.78 -19.11 -5.69
CA TYR A 57 -19.32 -19.76 -4.49
C TYR A 57 -20.85 -19.96 -4.56
N ALA A 58 -21.59 -18.96 -5.02
CA ALA A 58 -23.04 -19.05 -5.20
C ALA A 58 -23.43 -20.08 -6.27
N ILE A 59 -22.75 -20.06 -7.43
CA ILE A 59 -22.96 -21.04 -8.52
C ILE A 59 -22.69 -22.46 -8.02
N GLY A 60 -21.64 -22.66 -7.22
CA GLY A 60 -21.35 -23.93 -6.57
C GLY A 60 -22.43 -24.44 -5.61
N GLY A 61 -23.37 -23.58 -5.17
CA GLY A 61 -24.54 -24.01 -4.41
C GLY A 61 -25.55 -24.81 -5.23
N PHE A 62 -25.67 -24.52 -6.53
CA PHE A 62 -26.62 -25.18 -7.41
C PHE A 62 -26.22 -26.63 -7.74
N THR A 63 -24.95 -26.99 -7.56
CA THR A 63 -24.50 -28.38 -7.72
C THR A 63 -25.00 -29.29 -6.59
N GLN A 64 -25.40 -28.72 -5.45
CA GLN A 64 -25.95 -29.45 -4.31
C GLN A 64 -27.48 -29.53 -4.38
N SER A 65 -28.15 -28.40 -4.55
CA SER A 65 -29.60 -28.33 -4.80
C SER A 65 -30.02 -26.93 -5.23
N LEU A 66 -31.21 -26.83 -5.84
CA LEU A 66 -31.78 -25.53 -6.24
C LEU A 66 -32.02 -24.61 -5.03
N ALA A 67 -32.52 -25.16 -3.91
CA ALA A 67 -32.78 -24.40 -2.69
C ALA A 67 -31.49 -23.82 -2.07
N VAL A 68 -30.41 -24.62 -2.03
CA VAL A 68 -29.10 -24.17 -1.53
C VAL A 68 -28.49 -23.12 -2.46
N GLY A 69 -28.60 -23.32 -3.77
CA GLY A 69 -28.17 -22.33 -4.77
C GLY A 69 -28.86 -20.97 -4.60
N LEU A 70 -30.19 -20.96 -4.50
CA LEU A 70 -30.97 -19.74 -4.29
C LEU A 70 -30.62 -19.06 -2.95
N PHE A 71 -30.51 -19.83 -1.87
CA PHE A 71 -30.12 -19.30 -0.57
C PHE A 71 -28.74 -18.63 -0.61
N ARG A 72 -27.75 -19.29 -1.24
CA ARG A 72 -26.41 -18.72 -1.38
C ARG A 72 -26.40 -17.50 -2.28
N LEU A 73 -27.10 -17.52 -3.40
CA LEU A 73 -27.12 -16.42 -4.36
C LEU A 73 -27.84 -15.17 -3.82
N LEU A 74 -28.95 -15.34 -3.11
CA LEU A 74 -29.80 -14.23 -2.68
C LEU A 74 -29.42 -13.66 -1.31
N LEU A 75 -28.92 -14.49 -0.39
CA LEU A 75 -28.59 -14.07 0.97
C LEU A 75 -27.08 -14.05 1.22
N VAL A 76 -26.40 -15.18 0.97
CA VAL A 76 -24.99 -15.32 1.36
C VAL A 76 -24.07 -14.49 0.47
N ALA A 77 -24.32 -14.45 -0.84
CA ALA A 77 -23.44 -13.77 -1.78
C ALA A 77 -23.47 -12.24 -1.64
N PRO A 78 -24.63 -11.56 -1.52
CA PRO A 78 -24.67 -10.12 -1.32
C PRO A 78 -24.06 -9.71 0.02
N VAL A 79 -24.41 -10.42 1.10
CA VAL A 79 -23.87 -10.15 2.44
C VAL A 79 -22.37 -10.42 2.48
N GLY A 80 -21.92 -11.56 1.97
CA GLY A 80 -20.51 -11.94 1.91
C GLY A 80 -19.67 -10.98 1.07
N PHE A 81 -20.20 -10.54 -0.07
CA PHE A 81 -19.54 -9.55 -0.92
C PHE A 81 -19.31 -8.23 -0.18
N VAL A 82 -20.35 -7.69 0.47
CA VAL A 82 -20.23 -6.45 1.25
C VAL A 82 -19.22 -6.62 2.37
N VAL A 83 -19.29 -7.71 3.13
CA VAL A 83 -18.34 -8.00 4.22
C VAL A 83 -16.90 -8.06 3.71
N LEU A 84 -16.62 -8.80 2.62
CA LEU A 84 -15.27 -8.91 2.05
C LEU A 84 -14.74 -7.56 1.57
N VAL A 85 -15.55 -6.78 0.85
CA VAL A 85 -15.17 -5.45 0.37
C VAL A 85 -14.93 -4.49 1.54
N THR A 86 -15.75 -4.53 2.58
CA THR A 86 -15.58 -3.70 3.78
C THR A 86 -14.31 -4.08 4.54
N LEU A 87 -14.02 -5.37 4.72
CA LEU A 87 -12.78 -5.81 5.36
C LEU A 87 -11.55 -5.38 4.57
N CYS A 88 -11.60 -5.48 3.24
CA CYS A 88 -10.53 -5.00 2.39
C CYS A 88 -10.36 -3.48 2.50
N ARG A 89 -11.47 -2.72 2.53
CA ARG A 89 -11.46 -1.27 2.74
C ARG A 89 -10.77 -0.90 4.06
N ILE A 90 -11.14 -1.56 5.16
CA ILE A 90 -10.52 -1.33 6.47
C ILE A 90 -9.02 -1.65 6.41
N GLY A 91 -8.64 -2.75 5.77
CA GLY A 91 -7.23 -3.12 5.60
C GLY A 91 -6.44 -2.08 4.79
N LEU A 92 -7.01 -1.55 3.71
CA LEU A 92 -6.37 -0.51 2.90
C LEU A 92 -6.33 0.84 3.62
N GLU A 93 -7.36 1.20 4.38
CA GLU A 93 -7.36 2.40 5.23
C GLU A 93 -6.25 2.30 6.29
N PHE A 94 -6.13 1.15 6.95
CA PHE A 94 -5.04 0.88 7.89
C PHE A 94 -3.67 0.99 7.23
N LEU A 95 -3.51 0.38 6.06
CA LEU A 95 -2.27 0.42 5.29
C LEU A 95 -1.91 1.87 4.87
N MET A 96 -2.89 2.66 4.43
CA MET A 96 -2.70 4.09 4.13
C MET A 96 -2.22 4.86 5.36
N VAL A 97 -2.82 4.62 6.52
CA VAL A 97 -2.46 5.28 7.78
C VAL A 97 -1.01 4.96 8.17
N VAL A 98 -0.59 3.70 8.06
CA VAL A 98 0.79 3.29 8.34
C VAL A 98 1.78 3.98 7.40
N PHE A 99 1.47 4.06 6.11
CA PHE A 99 2.33 4.77 5.15
C PHE A 99 2.42 6.27 5.43
N ARG A 100 1.29 6.92 5.74
CA ARG A 100 1.27 8.34 6.13
C ARG A 100 2.10 8.58 7.39
N LEU A 101 2.04 7.66 8.36
CA LEU A 101 2.85 7.75 9.57
C LEU A 101 4.35 7.68 9.26
N ALA A 102 4.77 6.75 8.40
CA ALA A 102 6.17 6.62 8.01
C ALA A 102 6.71 7.89 7.34
N VAL A 103 5.92 8.51 6.45
CA VAL A 103 6.28 9.77 5.79
C VAL A 103 6.41 10.90 6.81
N ASN A 104 5.42 11.07 7.69
CA ASN A 104 5.43 12.13 8.70
C ASN A 104 6.64 12.01 9.67
N VAL A 105 7.01 10.79 10.06
CA VAL A 105 8.18 10.55 10.92
C VAL A 105 9.48 11.00 10.23
N SER A 106 9.61 10.77 8.93
CA SER A 106 10.80 11.21 8.17
C SER A 106 10.91 12.74 8.09
N GLU A 107 9.80 13.44 7.94
CA GLU A 107 9.75 14.91 7.90
C GLU A 107 10.11 15.53 9.26
N MET A 108 9.58 14.95 10.36
CA MET A 108 9.92 15.40 11.72
C MET A 108 11.40 15.22 12.06
N ALA A 109 12.05 14.15 11.58
CA ALA A 109 13.49 13.95 11.74
C ALA A 109 14.30 15.03 11.00
N GLY A 110 13.87 15.45 9.81
CA GLY A 110 14.49 16.53 9.05
C GLY A 110 14.48 17.88 9.78
N HIS A 111 13.32 18.29 10.30
CA HIS A 111 13.20 19.57 11.02
C HIS A 111 14.04 19.62 12.30
N THR A 112 14.24 18.48 12.97
CA THR A 112 15.12 18.39 14.13
C THR A 112 16.58 18.61 13.74
N GLY A 113 17.00 18.14 12.55
CA GLY A 113 18.33 18.38 11.99
C GLY A 113 18.59 19.85 11.66
N ASP A 114 17.61 20.53 11.08
CA ASP A 114 17.71 21.95 10.77
C ASP A 114 17.79 22.81 12.04
N ILE A 115 16.95 22.53 13.05
CA ILE A 115 17.01 23.21 14.35
C ILE A 115 18.35 22.92 15.06
N ALA A 116 18.85 21.68 15.00
CA ALA A 116 20.14 21.32 15.58
C ALA A 116 21.32 22.02 14.88
N SER A 117 21.23 22.23 13.56
CA SER A 117 22.25 22.94 12.79
C SER A 117 22.21 24.47 12.99
N GLY A 118 21.05 25.02 13.34
CA GLY A 118 20.87 26.45 13.65
C GLY A 118 21.32 26.87 15.05
N LEU A 119 21.64 25.92 15.93
CA LEU A 119 22.16 26.22 17.27
C LEU A 119 23.64 26.67 17.19
N PRO A 120 24.03 27.80 17.81
CA PRO A 120 25.43 28.20 17.86
C PRO A 120 26.25 27.10 18.53
N ARG A 121 27.28 26.59 17.83
CA ARG A 121 28.12 25.48 18.31
C ARG A 121 28.91 25.94 19.53
N ILE A 122 28.31 25.78 20.72
CA ILE A 122 28.84 26.35 21.96
C ILE A 122 30.18 25.67 22.29
N GLN A 123 31.29 26.40 22.15
CA GLN A 123 32.66 25.91 22.39
C GLN A 123 33.12 26.06 23.85
N PHE A 124 32.18 26.23 24.78
CA PHE A 124 32.44 26.64 26.17
C PHE A 124 33.42 25.71 26.91
N TRP A 125 33.46 24.42 26.58
CA TRP A 125 34.40 23.46 27.16
C TRP A 125 35.86 23.62 26.72
N LYS A 126 36.13 24.29 25.60
CA LYS A 126 37.48 24.46 25.06
C LYS A 126 38.35 25.37 25.93
N GLY A 127 37.74 26.31 26.65
CA GLY A 127 38.42 27.15 27.64
C GLY A 127 38.70 26.43 28.96
N LEU A 128 37.85 25.47 29.35
CA LEU A 128 37.99 24.71 30.60
C LEU A 128 39.10 23.65 30.51
N LEU A 129 39.34 23.11 29.32
CA LEU A 129 40.35 22.05 29.07
C LEU A 129 41.71 22.59 28.59
N GLY A 130 41.84 23.90 28.33
CA GLY A 130 43.04 24.52 27.75
C GLY A 130 44.18 24.87 28.73
N GLY A 131 44.04 24.56 30.01
CA GLY A 131 44.95 24.98 31.08
C GLY A 131 45.89 23.89 31.58
N SER A 132 46.62 23.18 30.70
CA SER A 132 47.76 22.37 31.16
C SER A 132 49.05 23.17 31.02
N GLY A 133 49.58 23.53 32.19
CA GLY A 133 50.65 24.51 32.40
C GLY A 133 51.91 24.27 31.59
N LYS A 134 52.36 25.34 30.93
CA LYS A 134 53.73 25.45 30.44
C LYS A 134 54.65 25.63 31.66
N PRO A 135 55.69 24.80 31.86
CA PRO A 135 56.62 25.00 32.95
C PRO A 135 57.40 26.30 32.70
N ARG A 136 57.47 27.15 33.73
CA ARG A 136 58.31 28.36 33.70
C ARG A 136 59.77 27.92 33.68
N PRO A 137 60.61 28.47 32.79
CA PRO A 137 62.05 28.28 32.90
C PRO A 137 62.49 29.00 34.18
N ARG A 138 63.21 28.28 35.05
CA ARG A 138 63.98 28.91 36.11
C ARG A 138 65.26 29.44 35.48
N GLU A 139 65.38 30.76 35.55
CA GLU A 139 66.60 31.60 35.49
C GLU A 139 67.52 31.44 34.28
#